data_AF-A0A2M7WP83-F1
#
_entry.id   AF-A0A2M7WP83-F1
#
_cell.length_a   1.000
_cell.length_b   1.000
_cell.length_c   1.000
_cell.angle_alpha   90.00
_cell.angle_beta   90.00
_cell.angle_gamma   90.00
#
_symmetry.space_group_name_H-M   'P 1'
#
loop_
_entity.id
_entity.type
_entity.pdbx_description
1 polymer ?
#
loop_
_entity_poly.entity_id
_entity_poly.type
_entity_poly.pdbx_seq_one_letter_code
_entity_poly.pdbx_strand_id
1 'polypeptide(L)'
;MSLKSNREKLVKTAVQGAVAPANQWAPFEVGSRGEIFSWPSTGGITYNVKIGDSVFGWAGEHIEPGVSTTMNHKNSKAEAGYQFLSCCGNEATVISGVAKGEKGTVLGHHGGVNHLMLDFPDATLNKLTCDDKFLIKGYGQGLKLVDHPEVYIY
;
A
#
# COMPACT_ATOMS: atom_id res chain seq x y z
N MET A 1 0.86 30.31 -6.54
CA MET A 1 -0.12 30.46 -5.44
C MET A 1 -0.43 29.08 -4.89
N SER A 2 -0.57 28.94 -3.56
CA SER A 2 -0.96 27.68 -2.92
C SER A 2 -2.48 27.60 -2.80
N LEU A 3 -3.08 26.43 -3.05
CA LEU A 3 -4.51 26.20 -2.79
C LEU A 3 -4.77 26.26 -1.28
N LYS A 4 -5.74 27.07 -0.86
CA LYS A 4 -6.12 27.18 0.55
C LYS A 4 -6.86 25.92 0.99
N SER A 5 -6.37 25.29 2.04
CA SER A 5 -6.94 24.05 2.59
C SER A 5 -7.11 24.11 4.09
N ASN A 6 -7.83 23.13 4.65
CA ASN A 6 -7.96 22.91 6.09
C ASN A 6 -6.83 22.03 6.67
N ARG A 7 -5.67 21.92 6.00
CA ARG A 7 -4.58 21.00 6.36
C ARG A 7 -4.16 21.07 7.84
N GLU A 8 -4.06 22.27 8.40
CA GLU A 8 -3.71 22.49 9.81
C GLU A 8 -4.75 21.94 10.81
N LYS A 9 -5.96 21.64 10.35
CA LYS A 9 -7.03 21.04 11.16
C LYS A 9 -7.06 19.52 11.06
N LEU A 10 -6.23 18.92 10.20
CA LEU A 10 -6.23 17.48 10.02
C LEU A 10 -5.53 16.76 11.17
N VAL A 11 -6.07 15.61 11.53
CA VAL A 11 -5.50 14.74 12.54
C VAL A 11 -4.54 13.75 11.87
N LYS A 12 -3.37 13.57 12.49
CA LYS A 12 -2.38 12.57 12.09
C LYS A 12 -2.44 11.40 13.06
N THR A 13 -2.70 10.20 12.55
CA THR A 13 -2.91 9.00 13.35
C THR A 13 -1.94 7.90 12.92
N ALA A 14 -1.32 7.24 13.88
CA ALA A 14 -0.49 6.08 13.60
C ALA A 14 -1.37 4.86 13.28
N VAL A 15 -1.11 4.20 12.15
CA VAL A 15 -1.69 2.91 11.81
C VAL A 15 -0.59 1.93 11.42
N GLN A 16 -0.75 0.66 11.76
CA GLN A 16 0.33 -0.33 11.66
C GLN A 16 -0.11 -1.58 10.90
N GLY A 17 0.69 -1.99 9.93
CA GLY A 17 0.52 -3.26 9.21
C GLY A 17 1.77 -4.13 9.31
N ALA A 18 1.69 -5.31 8.71
CA ALA A 18 2.82 -6.20 8.46
C ALA A 18 2.84 -6.56 6.97
N VAL A 19 3.93 -7.16 6.50
CA VAL A 19 3.99 -7.70 5.13
C VAL A 19 2.81 -8.64 4.91
N ALA A 20 2.06 -8.41 3.83
CA ALA A 20 1.03 -9.32 3.39
C ALA A 20 1.70 -10.50 2.68
N PRO A 21 1.29 -11.76 2.93
CA PRO A 21 1.85 -12.90 2.21
C PRO A 21 1.55 -12.79 0.71
N ALA A 22 2.47 -13.31 -0.12
CA ALA A 22 2.18 -13.52 -1.53
C ALA A 22 1.12 -14.63 -1.66
N ASN A 23 -0.03 -14.31 -2.24
CA ASN A 23 -1.16 -15.22 -2.29
C ASN A 23 -1.16 -16.02 -3.59
N GLN A 24 -1.40 -17.33 -3.47
CA GLN A 24 -1.82 -18.16 -4.59
C GLN A 24 -3.35 -18.30 -4.52
N TRP A 25 -4.07 -17.49 -5.29
CA TRP A 25 -5.54 -17.50 -5.30
C TRP A 25 -6.12 -18.74 -5.97
N ALA A 26 -5.47 -19.19 -7.04
CA ALA A 26 -5.80 -20.41 -7.77
C ALA A 26 -4.54 -21.06 -8.36
N PRO A 27 -4.55 -22.37 -8.69
CA PRO A 27 -3.43 -23.00 -9.41
C PRO A 27 -3.23 -22.40 -10.81
N PHE A 28 -4.30 -21.85 -11.38
CA PHE A 28 -4.32 -21.16 -12.66
C PHE A 28 -5.41 -20.09 -12.66
N GLU A 29 -5.19 -19.06 -13.46
CA GLU A 29 -6.14 -17.99 -13.74
C GLU A 29 -6.62 -18.06 -15.19
N VAL A 30 -7.76 -17.41 -15.46
CA VAL A 30 -8.41 -17.43 -16.76
C VAL A 30 -8.45 -16.02 -17.35
N GLY A 31 -7.84 -15.86 -18.51
CA GLY A 31 -7.83 -14.60 -19.23
C GLY A 31 -9.16 -14.29 -19.92
N SER A 32 -9.30 -13.05 -20.36
CA SER A 32 -10.51 -12.57 -21.04
C SER A 32 -10.85 -13.30 -22.33
N ARG A 33 -9.92 -14.07 -22.91
CA ARG A 33 -10.13 -14.90 -24.11
C ARG A 33 -10.18 -16.40 -23.79
N GLY A 34 -10.27 -16.77 -22.50
CA GLY A 34 -10.31 -18.15 -22.05
C GLY A 34 -8.94 -18.84 -22.03
N GLU A 35 -7.84 -18.10 -22.19
CA GLU A 35 -6.50 -18.64 -21.98
C GLU A 35 -6.26 -18.96 -20.51
N ILE A 36 -5.51 -20.02 -20.24
CA ILE A 36 -5.14 -20.43 -18.88
C ILE A 36 -3.69 -20.04 -18.65
N PHE A 37 -3.40 -19.37 -17.54
CA PHE A 37 -2.04 -19.02 -17.15
C PHE A 37 -1.80 -19.26 -15.66
N SER A 38 -0.54 -19.47 -15.30
CA SER A 38 -0.08 -19.62 -13.92
C SER A 38 0.99 -18.56 -13.68
N TRP A 39 0.57 -17.43 -13.13
CA TRP A 39 1.40 -16.24 -12.95
C TRP A 39 1.43 -15.81 -11.47
N PRO A 40 2.49 -15.11 -11.03
CA PRO A 40 2.48 -14.42 -9.75
C PRO A 40 1.31 -13.44 -9.67
N SER A 41 0.79 -13.25 -8.46
CA SER A 41 -0.30 -12.32 -8.17
C SER A 41 -0.01 -11.40 -6.98
N THR A 42 -1.04 -10.90 -6.30
CA THR A 42 -0.97 -9.93 -5.20
C THR A 42 -0.15 -10.42 -3.99
N GLY A 43 0.36 -9.48 -3.20
CA GLY A 43 1.01 -9.73 -1.92
C GLY A 43 2.52 -9.89 -2.01
N GLY A 44 3.17 -9.91 -0.85
CA GLY A 44 4.61 -10.11 -0.71
C GLY A 44 5.45 -8.87 -0.95
N ILE A 45 6.74 -9.11 -1.21
CA ILE A 45 7.75 -8.10 -1.55
C ILE A 45 8.12 -8.30 -3.02
N THR A 46 7.70 -7.37 -3.87
CA THR A 46 7.97 -7.38 -5.30
C THR A 46 9.29 -6.64 -5.59
N TYR A 47 10.31 -7.42 -5.95
CA TYR A 47 11.67 -6.89 -6.11
C TYR A 47 11.91 -6.15 -7.42
N ASN A 48 11.16 -6.43 -8.49
CA ASN A 48 11.47 -5.99 -9.86
C ASN A 48 10.34 -5.23 -10.57
N VAL A 49 9.25 -4.90 -9.86
CA VAL A 49 8.19 -4.00 -10.35
C VAL A 49 8.02 -2.88 -9.34
N LYS A 50 8.23 -1.64 -9.78
CA LYS A 50 8.30 -0.44 -8.94
C LYS A 50 7.33 0.63 -9.42
N ILE A 51 7.13 1.63 -8.57
CA ILE A 51 6.42 2.85 -8.96
C ILE A 51 7.15 3.51 -10.15
N GLY A 52 6.39 3.81 -11.21
CA GLY A 52 6.94 4.38 -12.44
C GLY A 52 7.21 3.37 -13.55
N ASP A 53 7.28 2.07 -13.25
CA ASP A 53 7.35 1.03 -14.28
C ASP A 53 6.05 0.94 -15.08
N SER A 54 6.13 0.34 -16.28
CA SER A 54 4.96 0.03 -17.09
C SER A 54 4.02 -0.92 -16.34
N VAL A 55 2.72 -0.63 -16.39
CA VAL A 55 1.66 -1.55 -15.91
C VAL A 55 1.43 -2.74 -16.84
N PHE A 56 2.10 -2.76 -18.00
CA PHE A 56 2.02 -3.83 -19.02
C PHE A 56 3.38 -4.48 -19.27
N GLY A 57 3.36 -5.71 -19.79
CA GLY A 57 4.57 -6.44 -20.23
C GLY A 57 5.13 -7.42 -19.19
N TRP A 58 4.49 -7.55 -18.04
CA TRP A 58 4.83 -8.52 -17.01
C TRP A 58 4.05 -9.82 -17.21
N ALA A 59 4.70 -10.96 -16.99
CA ALA A 59 4.02 -12.25 -16.84
C ALA A 59 3.49 -12.36 -15.40
N GLY A 60 2.44 -11.60 -15.11
CA GLY A 60 1.90 -11.36 -13.78
C GLY A 60 0.45 -10.91 -13.84
N GLU A 61 -0.30 -11.13 -12.76
CA GLU A 61 -1.72 -10.79 -12.64
C GLU A 61 -1.91 -9.97 -11.35
N HIS A 62 -2.60 -8.83 -11.38
CA HIS A 62 -2.73 -7.92 -10.21
C HIS A 62 -1.42 -7.69 -9.40
N ILE A 63 -0.28 -7.57 -10.09
CA ILE A 63 1.02 -7.36 -9.44
C ILE A 63 1.01 -6.05 -8.64
N GLU A 64 1.45 -6.12 -7.40
CA GLU A 64 1.57 -4.99 -6.49
C GLU A 64 3.06 -4.57 -6.39
N PRO A 65 3.41 -3.30 -6.69
CA PRO A 65 4.80 -2.85 -6.64
C PRO A 65 5.29 -2.63 -5.21
N GLY A 66 6.60 -2.85 -4.99
CA GLY A 66 7.24 -2.63 -3.70
C GLY A 66 6.85 -3.68 -2.67
N VAL A 67 6.28 -3.25 -1.54
CA VAL A 67 5.86 -4.14 -0.45
C VAL A 67 4.37 -4.04 -0.24
N SER A 68 3.68 -5.16 -0.39
CA SER A 68 2.27 -5.27 0.00
C SER A 68 2.17 -5.51 1.49
N THR A 69 1.28 -4.77 2.14
CA THR A 69 1.12 -4.81 3.59
C THR A 69 -0.35 -4.88 3.98
N THR A 70 -0.64 -5.59 5.05
CA THR A 70 -2.00 -5.74 5.57
C THR A 70 -2.02 -5.65 7.09
N MET A 71 -3.19 -5.35 7.67
CA MET A 71 -3.46 -5.47 9.09
C MET A 71 -4.52 -6.55 9.26
N ASN A 72 -4.15 -7.64 9.92
CA ASN A 72 -5.10 -8.67 10.34
C ASN A 72 -5.52 -8.40 11.79
N HIS A 73 -6.83 -8.30 12.03
CA HIS A 73 -7.37 -8.05 13.35
C HIS A 73 -8.78 -8.65 13.48
N LYS A 74 -9.14 -9.17 14.66
CA LYS A 74 -10.48 -9.75 14.91
C LYS A 74 -11.65 -8.76 14.74
N ASN A 75 -11.36 -7.47 14.59
CA ASN A 75 -12.31 -6.40 14.39
C ASN A 75 -12.05 -5.78 13.03
N SER A 76 -12.95 -6.02 12.07
CA SER A 76 -12.85 -5.51 10.71
C SER A 76 -12.82 -3.99 10.63
N LYS A 77 -13.33 -3.27 11.64
CA LYS A 77 -13.19 -1.80 11.71
C LYS A 77 -11.74 -1.35 11.93
N ALA A 78 -10.94 -2.16 12.63
CA ALA A 78 -9.52 -1.88 12.81
C ALA A 78 -8.76 -2.10 11.49
N GLU A 79 -9.05 -3.20 10.79
CA GLU A 79 -8.49 -3.51 9.46
C GLU A 79 -8.86 -2.42 8.44
N ALA A 80 -10.14 -2.02 8.41
CA ALA A 80 -10.60 -0.92 7.57
C ALA A 80 -9.94 0.42 7.96
N GLY A 81 -9.63 0.63 9.24
CA GLY A 81 -8.90 1.81 9.70
C GLY A 81 -7.48 1.89 9.13
N TYR A 82 -6.79 0.76 8.98
CA TYR A 82 -5.46 0.71 8.35
C TYR A 82 -5.51 1.20 6.90
N GLN A 83 -6.50 0.72 6.14
CA GLN A 83 -6.73 1.13 4.74
C GLN A 83 -7.17 2.59 4.65
N PHE A 84 -8.21 2.96 5.40
CA PHE A 84 -8.86 4.26 5.32
C PHE A 84 -7.92 5.40 5.74
N LEU A 85 -7.17 5.24 6.83
CA LEU A 85 -6.36 6.33 7.38
C LEU A 85 -5.02 6.52 6.66
N SER A 86 -4.60 5.57 5.84
CA SER A 86 -3.35 5.65 5.07
C SER A 86 -3.63 6.33 3.73
N CYS A 87 -3.11 7.52 3.51
CA CYS A 87 -3.23 8.20 2.21
C CYS A 87 -1.96 7.99 1.37
N CYS A 88 -2.08 8.00 0.04
CA CYS A 88 -0.93 8.03 -0.86
C CYS A 88 0.00 9.19 -0.48
N GLY A 89 1.31 8.94 -0.45
CA GLY A 89 2.31 9.92 -0.02
C GLY A 89 2.54 9.99 1.50
N ASN A 90 1.83 9.20 2.32
CA ASN A 90 2.13 9.11 3.75
C ASN A 90 3.47 8.43 4.02
N GLU A 91 4.19 8.90 5.05
CA GLU A 91 5.46 8.30 5.49
C GLU A 91 5.18 6.92 6.11
N ALA A 92 5.88 5.90 5.60
CA ALA A 92 5.96 4.57 6.17
C ALA A 92 7.32 4.39 6.85
N THR A 93 7.37 3.71 7.99
CA THR A 93 8.62 3.39 8.69
C THR A 93 8.63 1.92 9.05
N VAL A 94 9.71 1.23 8.71
CA VAL A 94 9.93 -0.15 9.15
C VAL A 94 10.23 -0.14 10.65
N ILE A 95 9.50 -0.91 11.45
CA ILE A 95 9.62 -0.88 12.92
C ILE A 95 10.18 -2.19 13.53
N SER A 96 10.49 -3.17 12.70
CA SER A 96 11.06 -4.47 13.06
C SER A 96 12.16 -4.91 12.11
N GLY A 97 12.78 -6.06 12.40
CA GLY A 97 13.73 -6.71 11.50
C GLY A 97 15.01 -5.94 11.23
N VAL A 98 15.73 -6.37 10.20
CA VAL A 98 17.03 -5.82 9.81
C VAL A 98 16.89 -4.43 9.20
N ALA A 99 15.76 -4.15 8.57
CA ALA A 99 15.44 -2.85 7.96
C ALA A 99 14.86 -1.82 8.94
N LYS A 100 14.82 -2.09 10.26
CA LYS A 100 14.22 -1.18 11.24
C LYS A 100 14.79 0.25 11.13
N GLY A 101 13.89 1.22 11.05
CA GLY A 101 14.21 2.65 10.94
C GLY A 101 14.26 3.17 9.51
N GLU A 102 14.31 2.28 8.51
CA GLU A 102 14.21 2.67 7.11
C GLU A 102 12.84 3.29 6.82
N LYS A 103 12.83 4.29 5.93
CA LYS A 103 11.65 5.07 5.59
C LYS A 103 11.22 4.82 4.16
N GLY A 104 9.92 4.83 3.97
CA GLY A 104 9.27 4.63 2.68
C GLY A 104 8.01 5.46 2.59
N THR A 105 7.23 5.20 1.55
CA THR A 105 6.02 5.99 1.24
C THR A 105 4.87 5.07 0.85
N VAL A 106 3.66 5.40 1.30
CA VAL A 106 2.44 4.72 0.82
C VAL A 106 2.20 5.08 -0.65
N LEU A 107 2.13 4.08 -1.51
CA LEU A 107 1.82 4.24 -2.94
C LEU A 107 0.32 4.25 -3.20
N GLY A 108 -0.42 3.36 -2.55
CA GLY A 108 -1.86 3.21 -2.77
C GLY A 108 -2.40 1.94 -2.13
N HIS A 109 -3.61 1.58 -2.56
CA HIS A 109 -4.46 0.57 -1.93
C HIS A 109 -4.94 -0.42 -2.97
N HIS A 110 -5.14 -1.67 -2.54
CA HIS A 110 -5.82 -2.69 -3.33
C HIS A 110 -6.96 -3.30 -2.51
N GLY A 111 -8.19 -2.91 -2.86
CA GLY A 111 -9.41 -3.42 -2.22
C GLY A 111 -9.69 -4.88 -2.54
N GLY A 112 -10.46 -5.55 -1.69
CA GLY A 112 -10.72 -6.99 -1.80
C GLY A 112 -9.71 -7.77 -0.96
N VAL A 113 -8.44 -7.79 -1.39
CA VAL A 113 -7.33 -8.31 -0.58
C VAL A 113 -6.96 -7.38 0.58
N ASN A 114 -7.37 -6.11 0.47
CA ASN A 114 -7.15 -5.04 1.46
C ASN A 114 -5.66 -4.87 1.79
N HIS A 115 -4.86 -4.70 0.75
CA HIS A 115 -3.42 -4.40 0.86
C HIS A 115 -3.15 -2.90 0.71
N LEU A 116 -2.15 -2.40 1.43
CA LEU A 116 -1.43 -1.17 1.10
C LEU A 116 -0.11 -1.52 0.41
N MET A 117 0.22 -0.78 -0.64
CA MET A 117 1.53 -0.89 -1.29
C MET A 117 2.46 0.20 -0.76
N LEU A 118 3.65 -0.19 -0.31
CA LEU A 118 4.68 0.69 0.22
C LEU A 118 5.91 0.68 -0.69
N ASP A 119 6.41 1.88 -0.99
CA ASP A 119 7.65 2.08 -1.72
C ASP A 119 8.83 2.27 -0.78
N PHE A 120 9.91 1.54 -1.05
CA PHE A 120 11.18 1.64 -0.36
C PHE A 120 12.33 1.45 -1.37
N PRO A 121 13.51 2.03 -1.11
CA PRO A 121 14.69 1.75 -1.92
C PRO A 121 15.05 0.25 -1.93
N ASP A 122 15.65 -0.24 -3.01
CA ASP A 122 16.04 -1.66 -3.14
C ASP A 122 16.95 -2.15 -2.01
N ALA A 123 17.84 -1.28 -1.51
CA ALA A 123 18.69 -1.59 -0.35
C ALA A 123 17.88 -1.90 0.92
N THR A 124 16.68 -1.33 1.06
CA THR A 124 15.74 -1.63 2.14
C THR A 124 14.96 -2.89 1.83
N LEU A 125 14.44 -3.04 0.60
CA LEU A 125 13.66 -4.22 0.20
C LEU A 125 14.45 -5.52 0.38
N ASN A 126 15.75 -5.52 0.06
CA ASN A 126 16.64 -6.67 0.24
C ASN A 126 16.90 -7.04 1.71
N LYS A 127 16.52 -6.19 2.67
CA LYS A 127 16.64 -6.45 4.11
C LYS A 127 15.31 -6.86 4.74
N LEU A 128 14.18 -6.65 4.05
CA LEU A 128 12.86 -6.95 4.59
C LEU A 128 12.60 -8.47 4.59
N THR A 129 11.80 -8.91 5.56
CA THR A 129 11.23 -10.26 5.56
C THR A 129 9.71 -10.20 5.59
N CYS A 130 9.05 -11.33 5.33
CA CYS A 130 7.59 -11.43 5.42
C CYS A 130 7.02 -11.26 6.84
N ASP A 131 7.89 -11.16 7.86
CA ASP A 131 7.48 -10.93 9.26
C ASP A 131 7.57 -9.45 9.66
N ASP A 132 8.07 -8.58 8.78
CA ASP A 132 8.31 -7.20 9.11
C ASP A 132 7.04 -6.36 9.24
N LYS A 133 7.11 -5.39 10.14
CA LYS A 133 6.02 -4.48 10.53
C LYS A 133 6.33 -3.05 10.10
N PHE A 134 5.28 -2.34 9.74
CA PHE A 134 5.35 -0.98 9.22
C PHE A 134 4.41 -0.08 10.00
N LEU A 135 4.93 1.06 10.44
CA LEU A 135 4.14 2.13 11.04
C LEU A 135 3.93 3.22 10.00
N ILE A 136 2.67 3.51 9.69
CA ILE A 136 2.26 4.57 8.77
C ILE A 136 1.79 5.77 9.59
N LYS A 137 2.27 6.95 9.22
CA LYS A 137 1.74 8.22 9.74
C LYS A 137 0.54 8.64 8.89
N GLY A 138 -0.60 7.99 9.13
CA GLY A 138 -1.87 8.25 8.47
C GLY A 138 -2.28 9.72 8.57
N TYR A 139 -2.37 10.41 7.43
CA TYR A 139 -2.60 11.85 7.35
C TYR A 139 -3.13 12.26 5.98
N GLY A 140 -4.35 12.79 5.93
CA GLY A 140 -4.97 13.29 4.69
C GLY A 140 -6.48 13.19 4.71
N GLN A 141 -7.04 12.18 5.39
CA GLN A 141 -8.49 12.03 5.51
C GLN A 141 -9.15 13.28 6.11
N GLY A 142 -10.19 13.76 5.44
CA GLY A 142 -10.91 14.99 5.80
C GLY A 142 -10.31 16.29 5.25
N LEU A 143 -9.29 16.20 4.38
CA LEU A 143 -8.76 17.36 3.64
C LEU A 143 -9.85 17.98 2.76
N LYS A 144 -9.91 19.31 2.74
CA LYS A 144 -10.84 20.11 1.96
C LYS A 144 -10.15 21.33 1.37
N LEU A 145 -10.55 21.70 0.16
CA LEU A 145 -10.23 22.98 -0.43
C LEU A 145 -11.22 24.01 0.09
N VAL A 146 -10.74 24.98 0.89
CA VAL A 146 -11.61 25.88 1.65
C VAL A 146 -12.41 26.80 0.73
N ASP A 147 -11.78 27.25 -0.36
CA ASP A 147 -12.39 28.18 -1.30
C ASP A 147 -13.11 27.47 -2.47
N HIS A 148 -13.13 26.13 -2.47
CA HIS A 148 -13.75 25.27 -3.50
C HIS A 148 -14.55 24.11 -2.86
N PRO A 149 -15.63 24.40 -2.12
CA PRO A 149 -16.36 23.41 -1.32
C PRO A 149 -17.03 22.28 -2.14
N GLU A 150 -17.24 22.49 -3.43
CA GLU A 150 -17.77 21.53 -4.39
C GLU A 150 -16.72 20.55 -4.92
N VAL A 151 -15.43 20.83 -4.69
CA VAL A 151 -14.32 19.98 -5.11
C VAL A 151 -13.90 19.08 -3.95
N TYR A 152 -14.11 17.79 -4.13
CA TYR A 152 -13.75 16.77 -3.15
C TYR A 152 -12.38 16.18 -3.45
N ILE A 153 -11.61 15.93 -2.40
CA ILE A 153 -10.30 15.28 -2.42
C ILE A 153 -10.28 14.24 -1.30
N TYR A 154 -9.67 13.09 -1.57
CA TYR A 154 -9.63 11.93 -0.70
C TYR A 154 -8.24 11.30 -0.74
#